data_AF-A0A0U3A784-F1
#
_entry.id   AF-A0A0U3A784-F1
#
_cell.length_a   1.000
_cell.length_b   1.000
_cell.length_c   1.000
_cell.angle_alpha   90.00
_cell.angle_beta   90.00
_cell.angle_gamma   90.00
#
_symmetry.space_group_name_H-M   'P 1'
#
loop_
_entity.id
_entity.type
_entity.pdbx_description
1 polymer ?
#
loop_
_entity_poly.entity_id
_entity_poly.type
_entity_poly.pdbx_seq_one_letter_code
_entity_poly.pdbx_strand_id
1 'polypeptide(L)'
;DQIDGLSPAISIDQKSTSRNPRSTVATVTEIYDYLRLLFARVGVPHCPVCGKTVSRQTSAVIVDQVVTHNAGGRLMILAPVVKDKKGQFEHIPEQYSRLGFVRARVDGVVYSLDEWPELDKNFKHKIEIVVDRIVNDEESRGRLVQSVEQALELADGHLLIVNADTKAEHHYSLMYACMDHPDVTIPELEPRTFSFNSPHGACPVCTGLGNRLEVDPELVIPNGRLTIAEGAIRPFNRV
;
A
#
# COMPACT_ATOMS: atom_id res chain seq x y z
N ASP A 1 -7.43 60.44 -21.99
CA ASP A 1 -8.61 59.56 -21.98
C ASP A 1 -8.25 58.17 -21.53
N GLN A 2 -8.64 57.83 -20.30
CA GLN A 2 -8.56 56.50 -19.72
C GLN A 2 -10.00 55.98 -19.62
N ILE A 3 -10.26 54.80 -20.16
CA ILE A 3 -11.57 54.16 -20.11
C ILE A 3 -11.49 53.07 -19.04
N ASP A 4 -12.13 53.29 -17.90
CA ASP A 4 -12.32 52.30 -16.84
C ASP A 4 -13.75 51.72 -16.94
N GLY A 5 -13.92 50.44 -16.55
CA GLY A 5 -15.24 49.78 -16.50
C GLY A 5 -15.53 48.75 -17.60
N LEU A 6 -14.55 48.36 -18.42
CA LEU A 6 -14.70 47.21 -19.31
C LEU A 6 -14.65 45.91 -18.48
N SER A 7 -15.70 45.09 -18.59
CA SER A 7 -15.67 43.74 -18.04
C SER A 7 -14.59 42.92 -18.76
N PRO A 8 -13.87 42.02 -18.06
CA PRO A 8 -12.83 41.22 -18.69
C PRO A 8 -13.42 40.43 -19.87
N ALA A 9 -12.85 40.65 -21.06
CA ALA A 9 -13.26 39.94 -22.26
C ALA A 9 -12.62 38.55 -22.27
N ILE A 10 -13.44 37.50 -22.44
CA ILE A 10 -12.99 36.12 -22.64
C ILE A 10 -13.18 35.79 -24.12
N SER A 11 -12.09 35.52 -24.84
CA SER A 11 -12.15 35.01 -26.20
C SER A 11 -12.39 33.50 -26.16
N ILE A 12 -13.42 33.03 -26.88
CA ILE A 12 -13.69 31.61 -27.07
C ILE A 12 -13.45 31.30 -28.55
N ASP A 13 -12.22 30.92 -28.86
CA ASP A 13 -11.81 30.51 -30.21
C ASP A 13 -11.67 28.99 -30.28
N GLN A 14 -12.04 28.39 -31.41
CA GLN A 14 -11.81 26.97 -31.69
C GLN A 14 -10.34 26.73 -32.08
N LYS A 15 -9.41 26.95 -31.15
CA LYS A 15 -8.01 26.54 -31.34
C LYS A 15 -7.90 25.02 -31.17
N SER A 16 -7.22 24.37 -32.10
CA SER A 16 -6.85 22.96 -31.96
C SER A 16 -6.04 22.78 -30.68
N THR A 17 -6.57 21.99 -29.75
CA THR A 17 -5.89 21.68 -28.50
C THR A 17 -4.59 20.92 -28.78
N SER A 18 -3.55 21.26 -28.02
CA SER A 18 -2.29 20.50 -27.99
C SER A 18 -2.59 19.00 -27.83
N ARG A 19 -2.02 18.17 -28.71
CA ARG A 19 -2.14 16.70 -28.64
C ARG A 19 -1.24 16.18 -27.52
N ASN A 20 -1.65 16.38 -26.27
CA ASN A 20 -1.04 15.71 -25.13
C ASN A 20 -1.71 14.34 -24.96
N PRO A 21 -0.97 13.22 -25.06
CA PRO A 21 -1.54 11.88 -24.95
C PRO A 21 -2.17 11.58 -23.59
N ARG A 22 -1.90 12.41 -22.57
CA ARG A 22 -2.48 12.31 -21.23
C ARG A 22 -3.66 13.24 -20.98
N SER A 23 -3.98 14.13 -21.92
CA SER A 23 -5.15 14.99 -21.82
C SER A 23 -6.37 14.26 -22.38
N THR A 24 -7.35 14.04 -21.50
CA THR A 24 -8.66 13.48 -21.84
C THR A 24 -9.72 14.57 -21.76
N VAL A 25 -10.91 14.31 -22.32
CA VAL A 25 -12.08 15.18 -22.16
C VAL A 25 -12.31 15.49 -20.68
N ALA A 26 -12.31 14.47 -19.83
CA ALA A 26 -12.57 14.60 -18.40
C ALA A 26 -11.53 15.48 -17.68
N THR A 27 -10.26 15.44 -18.08
CA THR A 27 -9.22 16.33 -17.53
C THR A 27 -9.35 17.77 -18.04
N VAL A 28 -9.78 17.98 -19.28
CA VAL A 28 -9.98 19.33 -19.85
C VAL A 28 -11.18 20.02 -19.23
N THR A 29 -12.23 19.26 -18.93
CA THR A 29 -13.45 19.76 -18.27
C THR A 29 -13.35 19.78 -16.74
N GLU A 30 -12.20 19.38 -16.17
CA GLU A 30 -11.97 19.21 -14.71
C GLU A 30 -12.90 18.20 -14.01
N ILE A 31 -13.85 17.57 -14.71
CA ILE A 31 -14.69 16.48 -14.19
C ILE A 31 -13.84 15.38 -13.57
N TYR A 32 -12.69 15.05 -14.16
CA TYR A 32 -11.80 14.03 -13.59
C TYR A 32 -11.27 14.44 -12.21
N ASP A 33 -11.07 15.72 -11.94
CA ASP A 33 -10.56 16.21 -10.66
C ASP A 33 -11.61 16.04 -9.55
N TYR A 34 -12.88 16.28 -9.88
CA TYR A 34 -14.00 15.96 -9.00
C TYR A 34 -14.17 14.46 -8.79
N LEU A 35 -14.02 13.64 -9.82
CA LEU A 35 -14.03 12.19 -9.66
C LEU A 35 -12.91 11.72 -8.72
N ARG A 36 -11.69 12.23 -8.88
CA ARG A 36 -10.56 11.91 -7.99
C ARG A 36 -10.87 12.27 -6.53
N LEU A 37 -11.49 13.43 -6.29
CA LEU A 37 -11.95 13.82 -4.95
C LEU A 37 -13.04 12.89 -4.42
N LEU A 38 -14.03 12.56 -5.25
CA LEU A 38 -15.12 11.66 -4.88
C LEU A 38 -14.60 10.29 -4.45
N PHE A 39 -13.77 9.65 -5.29
CA PHE A 39 -13.20 8.34 -5.00
C PHE A 39 -12.25 8.36 -3.79
N ALA A 40 -11.52 9.45 -3.57
CA ALA A 40 -10.68 9.59 -2.37
C ALA A 40 -11.47 9.75 -1.07
N ARG A 41 -12.62 10.43 -1.11
CA ARG A 41 -13.38 10.77 0.11
C ARG A 41 -14.40 9.73 0.52
N VAL A 42 -15.10 9.13 -0.45
CA VAL A 42 -16.20 8.19 -0.18
C VAL A 42 -16.03 6.84 -0.87
N GLY A 43 -14.93 6.65 -1.59
CA GLY A 43 -14.62 5.36 -2.20
C GLY A 43 -14.36 4.30 -1.13
N VAL A 44 -14.97 3.13 -1.30
CA VAL A 44 -14.68 1.95 -0.48
C VAL A 44 -13.56 1.17 -1.19
N PRO A 45 -12.36 1.07 -0.61
CA PRO A 45 -11.28 0.31 -1.23
C PRO A 45 -11.53 -1.19 -1.11
N HIS A 46 -11.04 -1.93 -2.11
CA HIS A 46 -11.16 -3.37 -2.19
C HIS A 46 -9.77 -3.98 -2.43
N CYS A 47 -9.56 -5.20 -1.95
CA CYS A 47 -8.34 -5.95 -2.25
C CYS A 47 -8.29 -6.28 -3.75
N PRO A 48 -7.22 -5.95 -4.48
CA PRO A 48 -7.10 -6.25 -5.91
C PRO A 48 -6.99 -7.76 -6.22
N VAL A 49 -6.71 -8.60 -5.22
CA VAL A 49 -6.59 -10.06 -5.40
C VAL A 49 -7.92 -10.78 -5.16
N CYS A 50 -8.59 -10.53 -4.04
CA CYS A 50 -9.83 -11.24 -3.68
C CYS A 50 -11.11 -10.40 -3.75
N GLY A 51 -11.01 -9.09 -3.99
CA GLY A 51 -12.16 -8.19 -4.10
C GLY A 51 -12.89 -7.88 -2.79
N LYS A 52 -12.43 -8.38 -1.63
CA LYS A 52 -13.02 -8.04 -0.33
C LYS A 52 -12.77 -6.56 0.01
N THR A 53 -13.72 -5.94 0.72
CA THR A 53 -13.54 -4.58 1.24
C THR A 53 -12.36 -4.54 2.20
N VAL A 54 -11.60 -3.45 2.15
CA VAL A 54 -10.53 -3.19 3.11
C VAL A 54 -10.85 -1.93 3.88
N SER A 55 -10.54 -1.93 5.17
CA SER A 55 -10.80 -0.80 6.06
C SER A 55 -9.50 -0.34 6.68
N ARG A 56 -9.30 0.97 6.69
CA ARG A 56 -8.34 1.61 7.59
C ARG A 56 -8.96 1.67 8.98
N GLN A 57 -8.16 1.42 10.01
CA GLN A 57 -8.56 1.59 11.39
C GLN A 57 -7.72 2.71 12.02
N THR A 58 -8.29 3.42 12.98
CA THR A 58 -7.53 4.36 13.83
C THR A 58 -6.98 3.60 15.04
N SER A 59 -5.95 4.14 15.70
CA SER A 59 -5.43 3.56 16.94
C SER A 59 -6.53 3.39 17.99
N ALA A 60 -7.41 4.39 18.12
CA ALA A 60 -8.57 4.32 19.02
C ALA A 60 -9.51 3.15 18.70
N VAL A 61 -9.87 2.95 17.42
CA VAL A 61 -10.74 1.83 17.01
C VAL A 61 -10.06 0.48 17.27
N ILE A 62 -8.75 0.40 17.02
CA ILE A 62 -7.96 -0.81 17.31
C ILE A 62 -8.00 -1.11 18.82
N VAL A 63 -7.75 -0.11 19.67
CA VAL A 63 -7.82 -0.27 21.13
C VAL A 63 -9.20 -0.77 21.56
N ASP A 64 -10.28 -0.16 21.07
CA ASP A 64 -11.64 -0.57 21.41
C ASP A 64 -11.95 -2.01 20.98
N GLN A 65 -11.46 -2.43 19.81
CA GLN A 65 -11.59 -3.82 19.34
C GLN A 65 -10.79 -4.78 20.22
N VAL A 66 -9.57 -4.41 20.62
CA VAL A 66 -8.73 -5.24 21.49
C VAL A 66 -9.38 -5.43 22.87
N VAL A 67 -9.91 -4.35 23.46
CA VAL A 67 -10.63 -4.39 24.73
C VAL A 67 -11.85 -5.31 24.63
N THR A 68 -12.63 -5.19 23.55
CA THR A 68 -13.88 -5.94 23.37
C THR A 68 -13.65 -7.43 23.11
N HIS A 69 -12.67 -7.78 22.26
CA HIS A 69 -12.44 -9.17 21.86
C HIS A 69 -11.70 -10.02 22.91
N ASN A 70 -11.01 -9.39 23.87
CA ASN A 70 -10.12 -10.09 24.79
C ASN A 70 -10.37 -9.76 26.27
N ALA A 71 -11.62 -9.49 26.66
CA ALA A 71 -11.95 -9.09 28.03
C ALA A 71 -11.39 -10.07 29.08
N GLY A 72 -10.61 -9.56 30.04
CA GLY A 72 -9.96 -10.34 31.10
C GLY A 72 -8.79 -11.23 30.66
N GLY A 73 -8.47 -11.27 29.36
CA GLY A 73 -7.40 -12.11 28.82
C GLY A 73 -6.01 -11.51 29.04
N ARG A 74 -5.01 -12.38 29.12
CA ARG A 74 -3.60 -11.98 29.12
C ARG A 74 -3.14 -11.71 27.69
N LEU A 75 -2.80 -10.46 27.40
CA LEU A 75 -2.41 -10.00 26.08
C LEU A 75 -0.90 -9.82 25.98
N MET A 76 -0.35 -10.26 24.85
CA MET A 76 0.98 -9.89 24.39
C MET A 76 0.84 -8.97 23.19
N ILE A 77 1.38 -7.76 23.33
CA ILE A 77 1.32 -6.70 22.33
C ILE A 77 2.62 -6.74 21.54
N LEU A 78 2.52 -7.04 20.25
CA LEU A 78 3.64 -7.33 19.38
C LEU A 78 3.69 -6.33 18.21
N ALA A 79 4.89 -5.82 17.93
CA ALA A 79 5.18 -5.00 16.77
C ALA A 79 5.86 -5.87 15.68
N PRO A 80 5.18 -6.24 14.59
CA PRO A 80 5.74 -7.12 13.56
C PRO A 80 6.70 -6.37 12.62
N VAL A 81 7.97 -6.33 13.00
CA VAL A 81 9.04 -5.59 12.30
C VAL A 81 9.56 -6.32 11.07
N VAL A 82 9.47 -7.66 11.05
CA VAL A 82 9.79 -8.47 9.87
C VAL A 82 8.66 -9.46 9.61
N LYS A 83 8.16 -9.47 8.37
CA LYS A 83 7.07 -10.35 7.92
C LYS A 83 7.53 -11.15 6.71
N ASP A 84 7.71 -12.46 6.88
CA ASP A 84 7.98 -13.42 5.80
C ASP A 84 9.13 -13.01 4.86
N LYS A 85 10.16 -12.36 5.41
CA LYS A 85 11.37 -11.94 4.67
C LYS A 85 12.52 -12.90 4.90
N LYS A 86 13.35 -13.08 3.87
CA LYS A 86 14.59 -13.85 3.96
C LYS A 86 15.73 -13.01 4.50
N GLY A 87 16.54 -13.55 5.40
CA GLY A 87 17.70 -12.87 5.96
C GLY A 87 18.07 -13.36 7.36
N GLN A 88 19.27 -13.00 7.82
CA GLN A 88 19.77 -13.39 9.15
C GLN A 88 19.35 -12.41 10.26
N PHE A 89 19.03 -11.17 9.89
CA PHE A 89 18.52 -10.12 10.80
C PHE A 89 19.36 -9.85 12.06
N GLU A 90 20.68 -10.08 12.01
CA GLU A 90 21.62 -9.92 13.14
C GLU A 90 21.67 -8.51 13.75
N HIS A 91 21.22 -7.48 13.03
CA HIS A 91 21.19 -6.10 13.50
C HIS A 91 19.99 -5.78 14.40
N ILE A 92 18.92 -6.58 14.35
CA ILE A 92 17.67 -6.32 15.07
C ILE A 92 17.88 -6.29 16.60
N PRO A 93 18.57 -7.25 17.23
CA PRO A 93 18.73 -7.26 18.68
C PRO A 93 19.38 -6.01 19.22
N GLU A 94 20.47 -5.57 18.59
CA GLU A 94 21.20 -4.38 18.99
C GLU A 94 20.35 -3.12 18.78
N GLN A 95 19.66 -3.03 17.64
CA GLN A 95 18.79 -1.89 17.33
C GLN A 95 17.68 -1.72 18.37
N TYR A 96 16.94 -2.79 18.69
CA TYR A 96 15.79 -2.71 19.61
C TYR A 96 16.19 -2.75 21.08
N SER A 97 17.34 -3.32 21.45
CA SER A 97 17.89 -3.22 22.81
C SER A 97 18.27 -1.77 23.15
N ARG A 98 18.87 -1.02 22.20
CA ARG A 98 19.13 0.42 22.38
C ARG A 98 17.86 1.25 22.58
N LEU A 99 16.73 0.80 22.02
CA LEU A 99 15.41 1.43 22.22
C LEU A 99 14.73 1.00 23.54
N GLY A 100 15.37 0.11 24.32
CA GLY A 100 14.89 -0.34 25.63
C GLY A 100 14.01 -1.59 25.60
N PHE A 101 13.89 -2.28 24.46
CA PHE A 101 13.17 -3.56 24.38
C PHE A 101 14.05 -4.71 24.87
N VAL A 102 13.41 -5.74 25.41
CA VAL A 102 14.12 -6.90 26.02
C VAL A 102 13.79 -8.21 25.32
N ARG A 103 12.63 -8.31 24.66
CA ARG A 103 12.16 -9.56 24.08
C ARG A 103 11.64 -9.35 22.67
N ALA A 104 11.81 -10.39 21.86
CA ALA A 104 11.18 -10.51 20.55
C ALA A 104 10.64 -11.93 20.38
N ARG A 105 9.61 -12.07 19.56
CA ARG A 105 9.11 -13.34 19.08
C ARG A 105 9.66 -13.57 17.69
N VAL A 106 10.37 -14.68 17.51
CA VAL A 106 11.00 -15.08 16.25
C VAL A 106 10.42 -16.43 15.85
N ASP A 107 9.77 -16.48 14.70
CA ASP A 107 9.09 -17.67 14.16
C ASP A 107 8.15 -18.35 15.18
N GLY A 108 7.46 -17.53 15.98
CA GLY A 108 6.50 -17.97 17.01
C GLY A 108 7.11 -18.27 18.38
N VAL A 109 8.43 -18.26 18.54
CA VAL A 109 9.11 -18.51 19.82
C VAL A 109 9.63 -17.20 20.40
N VAL A 110 9.38 -16.95 21.69
CA VAL A 110 9.83 -15.73 22.37
C VAL A 110 11.27 -15.90 22.86
N TYR A 111 12.16 -15.04 22.40
CA TYR A 111 13.56 -14.95 22.79
C TYR A 111 13.83 -13.66 23.57
N SER A 112 14.84 -13.71 24.44
CA SER A 112 15.49 -12.48 24.93
C SER A 112 16.32 -11.88 23.79
N LEU A 113 16.38 -10.56 23.68
CA LEU A 113 17.27 -9.92 22.69
C LEU A 113 18.75 -10.23 22.98
N ASP A 114 19.10 -10.49 24.23
CA ASP A 114 20.46 -10.92 24.63
C ASP A 114 20.78 -12.36 24.21
N GLU A 115 19.77 -13.20 24.00
CA GLU A 115 19.88 -14.62 23.62
C GLU A 115 19.25 -14.83 22.23
N TRP A 116 19.75 -14.07 21.26
CA TRP A 116 19.20 -14.09 19.91
C TRP A 116 19.54 -15.40 19.16
N PRO A 117 18.57 -16.04 18.49
CA PRO A 117 18.83 -17.25 17.71
C PRO A 117 19.57 -16.91 16.40
N GLU A 118 20.43 -17.81 15.93
CA GLU A 118 20.99 -17.72 14.58
C GLU A 118 19.91 -18.04 13.53
N LEU A 119 19.68 -17.12 12.61
CA LEU A 119 18.70 -17.25 11.53
C LEU A 119 19.40 -17.53 10.19
N ASP A 120 18.84 -18.43 9.39
CA ASP A 120 19.39 -18.79 8.08
C ASP A 120 18.90 -17.81 7.01
N LYS A 121 19.86 -17.20 6.29
CA LYS A 121 19.57 -16.22 5.22
C LYS A 121 18.63 -16.73 4.11
N ASN A 122 18.53 -18.04 3.92
CA ASN A 122 17.78 -18.64 2.81
C ASN A 122 16.30 -18.84 3.13
N PHE A 123 15.95 -18.89 4.41
CA PHE A 123 14.59 -19.10 4.89
C PHE A 123 13.90 -17.79 5.20
N LYS A 124 12.56 -17.81 5.11
CA LYS A 124 11.73 -16.67 5.47
C LYS A 124 11.50 -16.70 6.97
N HIS A 125 11.66 -15.56 7.63
CA HIS A 125 11.47 -15.41 9.06
C HIS A 125 10.39 -14.38 9.36
N LYS A 126 9.74 -14.55 10.52
CA LYS A 126 8.82 -13.61 11.15
C LYS A 126 9.41 -13.14 12.46
N ILE A 127 9.52 -11.82 12.63
CA ILE A 127 10.11 -11.22 13.82
C ILE A 127 9.16 -10.15 14.33
N GLU A 128 8.69 -10.32 15.56
CA GLU A 128 7.83 -9.37 16.25
C GLU A 128 8.44 -8.93 17.58
N ILE A 129 8.63 -7.62 17.78
CA ILE A 129 9.14 -7.09 19.04
C ILE A 129 8.02 -7.14 20.08
N VAL A 130 8.33 -7.65 21.28
CA VAL A 130 7.39 -7.66 22.40
C VAL A 130 7.40 -6.28 23.04
N VAL A 131 6.34 -5.50 22.78
CA VAL A 131 6.21 -4.13 23.30
C VAL A 131 5.72 -4.17 24.74
N ASP A 132 4.64 -4.91 24.98
CA ASP A 132 4.11 -5.05 26.34
C ASP A 132 3.37 -6.37 26.56
N ARG A 133 3.19 -6.72 27.83
CA ARG A 133 2.37 -7.84 28.29
C ARG A 133 1.47 -7.35 29.42
N ILE A 134 0.16 -7.36 29.16
CA ILE A 134 -0.84 -6.81 30.08
C ILE A 134 -2.02 -7.77 30.24
N VAL A 135 -2.74 -7.64 31.35
CA VAL A 135 -4.07 -8.25 31.50
C VAL A 135 -5.08 -7.23 31.04
N ASN A 136 -6.03 -7.60 30.18
CA ASN A 136 -7.05 -6.69 29.68
C ASN A 136 -8.16 -6.48 30.70
N ASP A 137 -7.94 -5.54 31.62
CA ASP A 137 -8.89 -5.03 32.61
C ASP A 137 -9.11 -3.51 32.47
N GLU A 138 -10.02 -2.95 33.26
CA GLU A 138 -10.39 -1.52 33.16
C GLU A 138 -9.23 -0.60 33.59
N GLU A 139 -8.39 -1.03 34.53
CA GLU A 139 -7.24 -0.27 35.05
C GLU A 139 -6.08 -0.21 34.03
N SER A 140 -5.88 -1.28 33.27
CA SER A 140 -4.84 -1.40 32.24
C SER A 140 -5.16 -0.61 30.96
N ARG A 141 -6.37 -0.05 30.81
CA ARG A 141 -6.82 0.61 29.56
C ARG A 141 -5.87 1.72 29.11
N GLY A 142 -5.38 2.56 30.04
CA GLY A 142 -4.42 3.62 29.71
C GLY A 142 -3.08 3.08 29.19
N ARG A 143 -2.60 1.99 29.78
CA ARG A 143 -1.35 1.30 29.37
C ARG A 143 -1.51 0.57 28.04
N LEU A 144 -2.69 -0.02 27.79
CA LEU A 144 -3.02 -0.64 26.51
C LEU A 144 -2.95 0.38 25.38
N VAL A 145 -3.54 1.57 25.56
CA VAL A 145 -3.47 2.66 24.56
C VAL A 145 -2.02 2.99 24.22
N GLN A 146 -1.20 3.28 25.23
CA GLN A 146 0.21 3.61 25.03
C GLN A 146 0.98 2.49 24.32
N SER A 147 0.76 1.23 24.72
CA SER A 147 1.44 0.07 24.14
C SER A 147 1.02 -0.19 22.70
N VAL A 148 -0.26 0.01 22.38
CA VAL A 148 -0.78 -0.11 21.01
C VAL A 148 -0.19 0.98 20.12
N GLU A 149 -0.15 2.23 20.59
CA GLU A 149 0.44 3.34 19.84
C GLU A 149 1.94 3.10 19.59
N GLN A 150 2.68 2.71 20.63
CA GLN A 150 4.10 2.39 20.51
C GLN A 150 4.35 1.22 19.54
N ALA A 151 3.55 0.16 19.61
CA ALA A 151 3.68 -0.98 18.71
C ALA A 151 3.39 -0.63 17.25
N LEU A 152 2.36 0.19 17.02
CA LEU A 152 2.02 0.69 15.69
C LEU A 152 3.13 1.60 15.15
N GLU A 153 3.74 2.45 15.96
CA GLU A 153 4.85 3.31 15.54
C GLU A 153 6.10 2.48 15.17
N LEU A 154 6.43 1.45 15.94
CA LEU A 154 7.61 0.60 15.70
C LEU A 154 7.51 -0.26 14.44
N ALA A 155 6.31 -0.60 14.00
CA ALA A 155 6.06 -1.52 12.89
C ALA A 155 5.26 -0.87 11.75
N ASP A 156 5.48 0.42 11.50
CA ASP A 156 4.91 1.18 10.36
C ASP A 156 3.38 1.05 10.23
N GLY A 157 2.67 1.13 11.35
CA GLY A 157 1.22 1.04 11.42
C GLY A 157 0.67 -0.39 11.41
N HIS A 158 1.47 -1.38 11.81
CA HIS A 158 1.03 -2.76 12.00
C HIS A 158 1.12 -3.19 13.45
N LEU A 159 0.17 -4.00 13.88
CA LEU A 159 0.08 -4.52 15.23
C LEU A 159 -0.34 -5.98 15.20
N LEU A 160 0.22 -6.77 16.11
CA LEU A 160 -0.21 -8.12 16.39
C LEU A 160 -0.53 -8.25 17.88
N ILE A 161 -1.73 -8.73 18.19
CA ILE A 161 -2.15 -9.04 19.55
C ILE A 161 -2.29 -10.55 19.68
N VAL A 162 -1.61 -11.11 20.67
CA VAL A 162 -1.70 -12.54 21.00
C VAL A 162 -2.34 -12.68 22.36
N ASN A 163 -3.44 -13.42 22.42
CA ASN A 163 -4.05 -13.80 23.69
C ASN A 163 -3.34 -15.04 24.22
N ALA A 164 -2.66 -14.92 25.35
CA ALA A 164 -1.87 -16.00 25.94
C ALA A 164 -2.73 -17.15 26.48
N ASP A 165 -4.01 -16.89 26.80
CA ASP A 165 -4.92 -17.89 27.35
C ASP A 165 -5.54 -18.75 26.23
N THR A 166 -5.98 -18.12 25.12
CA THR A 166 -6.61 -18.83 23.99
C THR A 166 -5.64 -19.18 22.87
N LYS A 167 -4.43 -18.61 22.87
CA LYS A 167 -3.47 -18.62 21.75
C LYS A 167 -4.03 -18.03 20.45
N ALA A 168 -5.11 -17.26 20.51
CA ALA A 168 -5.64 -16.55 19.36
C ALA A 168 -4.74 -15.37 18.98
N GLU A 169 -4.51 -15.21 17.67
CA GLU A 169 -3.72 -14.10 17.11
C GLU A 169 -4.64 -13.16 16.31
N HIS A 170 -4.52 -11.86 16.59
CA HIS A 170 -5.28 -10.82 15.90
C HIS A 170 -4.33 -9.79 15.31
N HIS A 171 -4.38 -9.65 13.98
CA HIS A 171 -3.62 -8.64 13.25
C HIS A 171 -4.45 -7.38 13.07
N TYR A 172 -3.85 -6.23 13.33
CA TYR A 172 -4.43 -4.91 13.14
C TYR A 172 -3.50 -4.04 12.28
N SER A 173 -4.08 -3.08 11.56
CA SER A 173 -3.30 -2.12 10.78
C SER A 173 -3.98 -0.75 10.67
N LEU A 174 -3.16 0.30 10.72
CA LEU A 174 -3.55 1.67 10.37
C LEU A 174 -3.67 1.89 8.86
N MET A 175 -3.16 0.97 8.05
CA MET A 175 -3.22 1.02 6.60
C MET A 175 -4.43 0.22 6.10
N TYR A 176 -4.83 0.49 4.85
CA TYR A 176 -5.77 -0.40 4.18
C TYR A 176 -5.11 -1.75 3.96
N ALA A 177 -5.63 -2.78 4.63
CA ALA A 177 -5.07 -4.13 4.57
C ALA A 177 -6.17 -5.16 4.34
N CYS A 178 -5.83 -6.19 3.56
CA CYS A 178 -6.64 -7.39 3.43
C CYS A 178 -6.08 -8.47 4.36
N MET A 179 -6.93 -9.09 5.18
CA MET A 179 -6.50 -10.17 6.10
C MET A 179 -5.95 -11.38 5.35
N ASP A 180 -6.53 -11.72 4.19
CA ASP A 180 -6.12 -12.89 3.41
C ASP A 180 -4.88 -12.62 2.55
N HIS A 181 -4.59 -11.35 2.26
CA HIS A 181 -3.50 -10.94 1.36
C HIS A 181 -2.69 -9.79 2.00
N PRO A 182 -1.90 -10.08 3.05
CA PRO A 182 -1.16 -9.06 3.79
C PRO A 182 -0.02 -8.42 2.97
N ASP A 183 0.47 -9.10 1.94
CA ASP A 183 1.56 -8.62 1.08
C ASP A 183 1.09 -7.59 0.04
N VAL A 184 -0.23 -7.41 -0.11
CA VAL A 184 -0.79 -6.46 -1.08
C VAL A 184 -0.80 -5.07 -0.46
N THR A 185 0.08 -4.21 -0.95
CA THR A 185 0.10 -2.80 -0.56
C THR A 185 -1.08 -2.07 -1.19
N ILE A 186 -2.01 -1.63 -0.35
CA ILE A 186 -3.12 -0.76 -0.78
C ILE A 186 -2.77 0.67 -0.32
N PRO A 187 -2.50 1.59 -1.26
CA PRO A 187 -2.09 2.95 -0.92
C PRO A 187 -3.22 3.71 -0.24
N GLU A 188 -2.88 4.80 0.43
CA GLU A 188 -3.90 5.72 0.94
C GLU A 188 -4.74 6.30 -0.20
N LEU A 189 -6.03 6.45 0.08
CA LEU A 189 -7.00 7.00 -0.86
C LEU A 189 -6.92 8.52 -0.87
N GLU A 190 -5.94 9.04 -1.58
CA GLU A 190 -5.77 10.46 -1.81
C GLU A 190 -6.11 10.81 -3.26
N PRO A 191 -6.57 12.03 -3.56
CA PRO A 191 -6.91 12.43 -4.94
C PRO A 191 -5.77 12.26 -5.95
N ARG A 192 -4.51 12.27 -5.50
CA ARG A 192 -3.33 12.01 -6.35
C ARG A 192 -3.16 10.54 -6.73
N THR A 193 -3.58 9.62 -5.87
CA THR A 193 -3.56 8.16 -6.11
C THR A 193 -4.52 7.78 -7.24
N PHE A 194 -5.56 8.58 -7.47
CA PHE A 194 -6.48 8.40 -8.60
C PHE A 194 -6.06 9.18 -9.87
N SER A 195 -4.89 9.82 -9.86
CA SER A 195 -4.38 10.55 -11.03
C SER A 195 -3.41 9.68 -11.82
N PHE A 196 -3.79 9.30 -13.04
CA PHE A 196 -2.87 8.65 -13.97
C PHE A 196 -1.75 9.58 -14.46
N ASN A 197 -1.84 10.88 -14.17
CA ASN A 197 -0.77 11.86 -14.43
C ASN A 197 0.27 11.93 -13.31
N SER A 198 -0.03 11.36 -12.14
CA SER A 198 0.89 11.30 -11.01
C SER A 198 1.56 9.92 -10.95
N PRO A 199 2.85 9.82 -10.63
CA PRO A 199 3.51 8.52 -10.40
C PRO A 199 2.79 7.64 -9.36
N HIS A 200 2.05 8.25 -8.42
CA HIS A 200 1.29 7.53 -7.38
C HIS A 200 0.06 6.80 -7.90
N GLY A 201 -0.57 7.29 -8.98
CA GLY A 201 -1.77 6.68 -9.57
C GLY A 201 -1.55 6.14 -10.98
N ALA A 202 -0.42 6.45 -11.60
CA ALA A 202 -0.06 5.98 -12.93
C ALA A 202 0.23 4.48 -12.91
N CYS A 203 -0.32 3.76 -13.89
CA CYS A 203 0.07 2.38 -14.15
C CYS A 203 1.58 2.30 -14.39
N PRO A 204 2.33 1.41 -13.71
CA PRO A 204 3.78 1.32 -13.83
C PRO A 204 4.24 0.85 -15.22
N VAL A 205 3.38 0.14 -15.96
CA VAL A 205 3.71 -0.42 -17.27
C VAL A 205 3.63 0.64 -18.37
N CYS A 206 2.57 1.44 -18.39
CA CYS A 206 2.35 2.46 -19.43
C CYS A 206 2.59 3.89 -18.93
N THR A 207 2.97 4.08 -17.66
CA THR A 207 3.16 5.39 -17.01
C THR A 207 1.92 6.29 -17.09
N GLY A 208 0.73 5.69 -17.06
CA GLY A 208 -0.54 6.41 -17.13
C GLY A 208 -0.94 6.88 -18.54
N LEU A 209 -0.25 6.42 -19.59
CA LEU A 209 -0.66 6.71 -20.99
C LEU A 209 -1.89 5.92 -21.43
N GLY A 210 -2.17 4.77 -20.78
CA GLY A 210 -3.27 3.88 -21.14
C GLY A 210 -3.05 3.07 -22.43
N ASN A 211 -1.95 3.31 -23.15
CA ASN A 211 -1.55 2.57 -24.35
C ASN A 211 -0.05 2.25 -24.34
N ARG A 212 0.33 1.33 -25.23
CA ARG A 212 1.73 1.02 -25.56
C ARG A 212 1.85 0.89 -27.07
N LEU A 213 2.98 1.28 -27.61
CA LEU A 213 3.29 1.03 -29.01
C LEU A 213 3.86 -0.38 -29.10
N GLU A 214 3.11 -1.26 -29.74
CA GLU A 214 3.53 -2.62 -30.05
C GLU A 214 3.56 -2.80 -31.56
N VAL A 215 4.44 -3.68 -32.04
CA VAL A 215 4.53 -3.98 -33.47
C VAL A 215 3.34 -4.82 -33.86
N ASP A 216 2.53 -4.31 -34.78
CA ASP A 216 1.43 -5.06 -35.36
C ASP A 216 1.97 -6.06 -36.41
N PRO A 217 1.81 -7.38 -36.21
CA PRO A 217 2.26 -8.39 -37.16
C PRO A 217 1.64 -8.22 -38.56
N GLU A 218 0.41 -7.71 -38.65
CA GLU A 218 -0.28 -7.49 -39.93
C GLU A 218 0.36 -6.37 -40.75
N LEU A 219 0.95 -5.37 -40.08
CA LEU A 219 1.72 -4.32 -40.75
C LEU A 219 3.10 -4.80 -41.21
N VAL A 220 3.66 -5.83 -40.56
CA VAL A 220 4.95 -6.44 -40.92
C VAL A 220 4.81 -7.35 -42.14
N ILE A 221 3.76 -8.17 -42.18
CA ILE A 221 3.46 -9.10 -43.28
C ILE A 221 2.05 -8.81 -43.82
N PRO A 222 1.86 -7.70 -44.56
CA PRO A 222 0.53 -7.30 -45.05
C PRO A 222 -0.03 -8.28 -46.08
N ASN A 223 0.84 -9.02 -46.78
CA ASN A 223 0.44 -10.06 -47.71
C ASN A 223 1.23 -11.35 -47.46
N GLY A 224 0.63 -12.24 -46.66
CA GLY A 224 1.21 -13.56 -46.34
C GLY A 224 1.29 -14.54 -47.51
N ARG A 225 0.85 -14.14 -48.72
CA ARG A 225 0.98 -14.97 -49.94
C ARG A 225 2.25 -14.67 -50.74
N LEU A 226 2.92 -13.55 -50.48
CA LEU A 226 4.20 -13.27 -51.09
C LEU A 226 5.27 -14.18 -50.48
N THR A 227 6.20 -14.62 -51.30
CA THR A 227 7.41 -15.26 -50.81
C THR A 227 8.33 -14.23 -50.14
N ILE A 228 9.29 -14.70 -49.34
CA ILE A 228 10.26 -13.81 -48.70
C ILE A 228 11.05 -13.01 -49.76
N ALA A 229 11.39 -13.63 -50.89
CA ALA A 229 12.12 -12.98 -51.98
C ALA A 229 11.29 -11.88 -52.69
N GLU A 230 9.97 -11.99 -52.71
CA GLU A 230 9.05 -11.00 -53.28
C GLU A 230 8.74 -9.84 -52.31
N GLY A 231 9.38 -9.82 -51.13
CA GLY A 231 9.22 -8.73 -50.17
C GLY A 231 8.05 -8.90 -49.20
N ALA A 232 7.68 -10.14 -48.86
CA ALA A 232 6.62 -10.44 -47.88
C ALA A 232 6.81 -9.73 -46.52
N ILE A 233 8.07 -9.54 -46.09
CA ILE A 233 8.41 -8.83 -44.85
C ILE A 233 8.67 -7.36 -45.19
N ARG A 234 7.65 -6.53 -45.01
CA ARG A 234 7.64 -5.13 -45.45
C ARG A 234 8.81 -4.30 -44.89
N PRO A 235 9.17 -4.36 -43.59
CA PRO A 235 10.26 -3.54 -43.05
C PRO A 235 11.66 -3.95 -43.53
N PHE A 236 11.81 -5.15 -44.09
CA PHE A 236 13.10 -5.68 -44.56
C PHE A 236 13.25 -5.62 -46.08
N ASN A 237 12.19 -5.20 -46.78
CA ASN A 237 12.29 -4.96 -48.21
C ASN A 237 13.18 -3.73 -48.46
N ARG A 238 14.25 -3.90 -49.24
CA ARG A 238 15.27 -2.85 -49.50
C ARG A 238 14.96 -2.03 -50.77
N VAL A 239 13.76 -2.16 -51.32
CA VAL A 239 13.29 -1.43 -52.50
C VAL A 239 12.46 -0.23 -52.07
#